data_AF-A0AAJ1F305-F1
#
_entry.id   AF-A0AAJ1F305-F1
#
_cell.length_a   1.000
_cell.length_b   1.000
_cell.length_c   1.000
_cell.angle_alpha   90.00
_cell.angle_beta   90.00
_cell.angle_gamma   90.00
#
_symmetry.space_group_name_H-M   'P 1'
#
loop_
_entity.id
_entity.type
_entity.pdbx_description
1 polymer ?
#
loop_
_entity_poly.entity_id
_entity_poly.type
_entity_poly.pdbx_seq_one_letter_code
_entity_poly.pdbx_strand_id
1 'polypeptide(L)' 'FKKIELIVGTVEECKKHPDADKLLVSQINLGKETRQIVSGIADHYTPEEFVGKKVIVVANLKPAKLRGIESQGMRDR' A
#
# COMPACT_ATOMS: atom_id res chain seq x y z
N PHE A 1 -1.26 8.08 23.68
CA PHE A 1 -1.67 7.09 22.65
C PHE A 1 -1.98 7.82 21.36
N LYS A 2 -1.26 7.55 20.25
CA LYS A 2 -1.67 8.08 18.94
C LYS A 2 -2.93 7.33 18.51
N LYS A 3 -4.04 8.02 18.27
CA LYS A 3 -5.21 7.43 17.60
C LYS A 3 -4.73 6.88 16.26
N ILE A 4 -5.04 5.63 15.95
CA ILE A 4 -4.76 5.02 14.65
C ILE A 4 -6.09 4.97 13.91
N GLU A 5 -6.15 5.55 12.72
CA GLU A 5 -7.34 5.51 11.88
C GLU A 5 -7.21 4.36 10.89
N LEU A 6 -7.96 3.30 11.12
CA LEU A 6 -7.99 2.11 10.27
C LEU A 6 -9.15 2.25 9.29
N ILE A 7 -8.85 2.21 7.99
CA ILE A 7 -9.84 2.29 6.93
C ILE A 7 -9.70 1.06 6.04
N VAL A 8 -10.81 0.44 5.70
CA VAL A 8 -10.84 -0.65 4.71
C VAL A 8 -10.83 -0.03 3.32
N GLY A 9 -9.83 -0.37 2.53
CA GLY A 9 -9.73 0.01 1.12
C GLY A 9 -9.73 -1.19 0.20
N THR A 10 -9.98 -0.94 -1.09
CA THR A 10 -9.90 -1.96 -2.15
C THR A 10 -8.70 -1.65 -3.03
N VAL A 11 -7.89 -2.65 -3.34
CA VAL A 11 -6.75 -2.50 -4.27
C VAL A 11 -7.31 -2.37 -5.69
N GLU A 12 -7.15 -1.23 -6.33
CA GLU A 12 -7.57 -1.00 -7.73
C GLU A 12 -6.47 -1.34 -8.72
N GLU A 13 -5.23 -1.00 -8.38
CA GLU A 13 -4.07 -1.27 -9.21
C GLU A 13 -2.93 -1.78 -8.34
N CYS A 14 -2.16 -2.74 -8.85
CA CYS A 14 -0.94 -3.19 -8.21
C CYS A 14 0.12 -3.44 -9.26
N LYS A 15 1.33 -2.94 -9.02
CA LYS A 15 2.49 -3.08 -9.91
C LYS A 15 3.72 -3.46 -9.09
N LYS A 16 4.67 -4.13 -9.72
CA LYS A 16 5.97 -4.41 -9.09
C LYS A 16 6.80 -3.13 -9.04
N HIS A 17 7.53 -2.91 -7.95
CA HIS A 17 8.38 -1.73 -7.82
C HIS A 17 9.56 -1.82 -8.82
N PRO A 18 9.89 -0.75 -9.57
CA PRO A 18 10.93 -0.79 -10.61
C PRO A 18 12.32 -1.12 -10.05
N ASP A 19 12.68 -0.52 -8.91
CA ASP A 19 14.00 -0.71 -8.29
C ASP A 19 14.03 -1.71 -7.12
N ALA A 20 12.95 -2.50 -6.91
CA ALA A 20 12.90 -3.42 -5.78
C ALA A 20 12.02 -4.65 -6.05
N ASP A 21 12.66 -5.81 -6.19
CA ASP A 21 11.98 -7.06 -6.52
C ASP A 21 10.98 -7.54 -5.48
N LYS A 22 11.19 -7.17 -4.23
CA LYS A 22 10.36 -7.58 -3.08
C LYS A 22 9.21 -6.63 -2.77
N LEU A 23 9.15 -5.49 -3.47
CA LEU A 23 8.16 -4.45 -3.21
C LEU A 23 7.09 -4.42 -4.29
N LEU A 24 5.84 -4.30 -3.86
CA LEU A 24 4.71 -3.95 -4.71
C LEU A 24 4.27 -2.52 -4.43
N VAL A 25 3.83 -1.84 -5.48
CA VAL A 25 3.21 -0.52 -5.43
C VAL A 25 1.74 -0.71 -5.76
N SER A 26 0.89 -0.48 -4.76
CA SER A 26 -0.56 -0.66 -4.86
C SER A 26 -1.28 0.68 -4.76
N GLN A 27 -2.27 0.89 -5.62
CA GLN A 27 -3.24 1.97 -5.52
C GLN A 27 -4.48 1.43 -4.80
N ILE A 28 -4.75 1.97 -3.62
CA ILE A 28 -5.85 1.52 -2.76
C ILE A 28 -6.90 2.61 -2.67
N ASN A 29 -8.09 2.27 -3.11
CA ASN A 29 -9.26 3.13 -3.05
C ASN A 29 -9.93 2.99 -1.68
N LEU A 30 -9.98 4.09 -0.94
CA LEU A 30 -10.62 4.21 0.37
C LEU A 30 -12.08 4.70 0.26
N GLY A 31 -12.64 4.75 -0.94
CA GLY A 31 -13.95 5.28 -1.28
C GLY A 31 -14.00 6.79 -1.47
N LYS A 32 -13.21 7.56 -0.69
CA LYS A 32 -13.11 9.02 -0.79
C LYS A 32 -11.85 9.50 -1.51
N GLU A 33 -10.79 8.72 -1.44
CA GLU A 33 -9.48 9.02 -2.01
C GLU A 33 -8.77 7.71 -2.36
N THR A 34 -7.92 7.77 -3.38
CA THR A 34 -7.02 6.66 -3.73
C THR A 34 -5.63 6.98 -3.24
N ARG A 35 -5.01 6.03 -2.53
CA ARG A 35 -3.67 6.18 -1.96
C ARG A 35 -2.71 5.19 -2.55
N GLN A 36 -1.48 5.67 -2.76
CA GLN A 36 -0.37 4.81 -3.14
C GLN A 36 0.31 4.22 -1.90
N ILE A 37 0.41 2.89 -1.86
CA ILE A 37 1.08 2.16 -0.79
C ILE A 37 2.13 1.25 -1.39
N VAL A 38 3.36 1.38 -0.89
CA VAL A 38 4.46 0.46 -1.20
C VAL A 38 4.57 -0.56 -0.08
N SER A 39 4.45 -1.85 -0.40
CA SER A 39 4.45 -2.96 0.55
C SER A 39 5.43 -4.06 0.14
N GLY A 40 6.07 -4.70 1.12
CA GLY A 40 7.06 -5.76 0.91
C GLY A 40 6.46 -7.15 0.76
N ILE A 41 5.36 -7.27 0.02
CA ILE A 41 4.57 -8.51 -0.07
C ILE A 41 4.75 -9.26 -1.40
N ALA A 42 5.70 -8.84 -2.25
CA ALA A 42 5.90 -9.44 -3.56
C ALA A 42 6.37 -10.91 -3.50
N ASP A 43 6.97 -11.34 -2.38
CA ASP A 43 7.33 -12.75 -2.13
C ASP A 43 6.09 -13.63 -1.83
N HIS A 44 4.95 -13.03 -1.48
CA HIS A 44 3.73 -13.76 -1.07
C HIS A 44 2.56 -13.60 -2.04
N TYR A 45 2.49 -12.47 -2.76
CA TYR A 45 1.41 -12.17 -3.69
C TYR A 45 1.96 -11.63 -5.00
N THR A 46 1.38 -12.08 -6.11
CA THR A 46 1.58 -11.41 -7.39
C THR A 46 0.72 -10.13 -7.47
N PRO A 47 1.11 -9.13 -8.28
CA PRO A 47 0.30 -7.92 -8.46
C PRO A 47 -1.13 -8.23 -8.90
N GLU A 48 -1.30 -9.19 -9.82
CA GLU A 48 -2.59 -9.58 -10.38
C GLU A 48 -3.51 -10.20 -9.33
N GLU A 49 -2.98 -11.05 -8.45
CA GLU A 49 -3.75 -11.64 -7.35
C GLU A 49 -4.12 -10.60 -6.29
N PHE A 50 -3.31 -9.56 -6.12
CA PHE A 50 -3.53 -8.55 -5.09
C PHE A 50 -4.58 -7.51 -5.49
N VAL A 51 -4.75 -7.26 -6.79
CA VAL A 51 -5.82 -6.40 -7.32
C VAL A 51 -7.20 -6.97 -6.95
N GLY A 52 -8.12 -6.10 -6.53
CA GLY A 52 -9.47 -6.45 -6.09
C GLY A 52 -9.56 -6.93 -4.64
N LYS A 53 -8.43 -7.18 -3.95
CA LYS A 53 -8.46 -7.52 -2.53
C LYS A 53 -8.80 -6.31 -1.67
N LYS A 54 -9.47 -6.57 -0.55
CA LYS A 54 -9.70 -5.57 0.50
C LYS A 54 -8.56 -5.61 1.50
N VAL A 55 -8.03 -4.43 1.83
CA VAL A 55 -6.88 -4.25 2.71
C VAL A 55 -7.19 -3.19 3.76
N ILE A 56 -6.55 -3.28 4.91
CA ILE A 56 -6.68 -2.29 5.97
C ILE A 56 -5.53 -1.30 5.84
N VAL A 57 -5.87 -0.03 5.69
CA VAL A 57 -4.92 1.08 5.59
C VAL A 57 -4.98 1.91 6.85
N VAL A 58 -3.81 2.24 7.40
CA VAL A 58 -3.69 3.24 8.45
C VAL A 58 -3.66 4.62 7.80
N ALA A 59 -4.79 5.33 7.82
CA ALA A 59 -4.98 6.56 7.05
C ALA A 59 -4.31 7.80 7.67
N ASN A 60 -3.94 7.76 8.95
CA ASN A 60 -3.36 8.90 9.66
C ASN A 60 -1.83 8.83 9.85
N LEU A 61 -1.16 7.93 9.11
CA LEU A 61 0.30 7.90 9.03
C LEU A 61 0.81 8.96 8.05
N LYS A 62 1.94 9.55 8.38
CA LYS A 62 2.63 10.47 7.47
C LYS A 62 3.20 9.69 6.29
N PRO A 63 3.13 10.22 5.06
CA PRO A 63 3.77 9.59 3.91
C PRO A 63 5.27 9.43 4.14
N ALA A 64 5.82 8.31 3.68
CA ALA A 64 7.23 8.01 3.74
C ALA A 64 7.71 7.55 2.36
N LYS A 65 8.85 8.05 1.90
CA LYS A 65 9.45 7.56 0.67
C LYS A 65 10.14 6.21 0.92
N LEU A 66 9.77 5.18 0.16
CA LEU A 66 10.53 3.93 0.05
C LEU A 66 11.15 3.89 -1.33
N ARG A 67 12.49 3.80 -1.39
CA ARG A 67 13.24 3.65 -2.65
C ARG A 67 12.86 4.67 -3.75
N GLY A 68 12.56 5.91 -3.34
CA GLY A 68 12.19 7.00 -4.26
C GLY A 68 10.69 7.14 -4.53
N ILE A 69 9.88 6.12 -4.24
CA ILE A 69 8.41 6.14 -4.38
C ILE A 69 7.76 6.50 -3.06
N GLU A 70 6.77 7.40 -3.09
CA GLU A 70 6.00 7.76 -1.90
C GLU A 70 5.05 6.63 -1.50
N SER A 71 5.14 6.20 -0.23
CA SER A 71 4.21 5.26 0.39
C SER A 71 3.41 5.99 1.45
N GLN A 72 2.09 5.96 1.32
CA GLN A 72 1.14 6.59 2.24
C GLN A 72 0.53 5.58 3.22
N GLY A 73 1.19 4.43 3.37
CA GLY A 73 0.79 3.34 4.26
C GLY A 73 1.81 3.04 5.36
N MET A 74 1.53 2.02 6.15
CA MET A 74 2.41 1.58 7.24
C MET A 74 3.67 0.92 6.68
N ARG A 75 4.84 1.37 7.16
CA ARG A 75 6.06 0.56 7.08
C ARG A 75 5.97 -0.51 8.15
N ASP A 76 5.83 -1.76 7.73
CA ASP A 76 6.28 -2.89 8.56
C ASP A 76 7.80 -2.70 8.74
N ARG A 77 8.26 -2.59 9.98
CA ARG A 77 9.67 -2.39 10.31
C ARG A 77 10.21 -3.67 10.91
#